data_AF-A0A955IXL2-F1
#
_entry.id   AF-A0A955IXL2-F1
#
_cell.length_a   1.000
_cell.length_b   1.000
_cell.length_c   1.000
_cell.angle_alpha   90.00
_cell.angle_beta   90.00
_cell.angle_gamma   90.00
#
_symmetry.space_group_name_H-M   'P 1'
#
loop_
_entity.id
_entity.type
_entity.pdbx_description
1 polymer ?
#
loop_
_entity_poly.entity_id
_entity_poly.type
_entity_poly.pdbx_seq_one_letter_code
_entity_poly.pdbx_strand_id
1 'polypeptide(L)'
;MKKLWTLVSTLAFLNLLAVLGFAGWVYTSGRIDKARIQEVQSLFGETVAERDQRLAVEEKAAAEALASMEKPLPELALTADERNRVRVEMTQVDRQRRERTEREIQDLKGSLMNQQRLIDEDRKALRAEQEAFDAMRARLEIIEGADQFAKSLSVLSGLKPKDAMSALQVLLNEGKDEQVVSYLSKMDERVRTKIFAEFVKEDEQLAANLLESLRTRGLAAAPPG
;
A
#
# COMPACT_ATOMS: atom_id res chain seq x y z
N MET A 1 -41.97 -14.89 31.29
CA MET A 1 -41.83 -13.62 30.54
C MET A 1 -40.54 -12.87 30.85
N LYS A 2 -40.25 -12.51 32.12
CA LYS A 2 -39.01 -11.77 32.48
C LYS A 2 -37.71 -12.42 31.97
N LYS A 3 -37.54 -13.74 32.14
CA LYS A 3 -36.34 -14.47 31.66
C LYS A 3 -36.13 -14.42 30.14
N LEU A 4 -37.22 -14.46 29.37
CA LEU A 4 -37.18 -14.37 27.90
C LEU A 4 -36.74 -12.97 27.46
N TRP A 5 -37.26 -11.94 28.11
CA TRP A 5 -36.89 -10.55 27.83
C TRP A 5 -35.43 -10.24 28.18
N THR A 6 -34.94 -10.77 29.30
CA THR A 6 -33.52 -10.64 29.66
C THR A 6 -32.63 -11.31 28.62
N LEU A 7 -32.98 -12.50 28.15
CA LEU A 7 -32.19 -13.24 27.15
C LEU A 7 -32.13 -12.49 25.81
N VAL A 8 -33.24 -11.95 25.32
CA VAL A 8 -33.28 -11.13 24.10
C VAL A 8 -32.46 -9.84 24.26
N SER A 9 -32.56 -9.18 25.42
CA SER A 9 -31.81 -7.94 25.69
C SER A 9 -30.30 -8.19 25.74
N THR A 10 -29.87 -9.28 26.39
CA THR A 10 -28.46 -9.66 26.42
C THR A 10 -27.94 -9.99 25.03
N LEU A 11 -28.71 -10.70 24.21
CA LEU A 11 -28.32 -11.04 22.84
C LEU A 11 -28.20 -9.79 21.95
N ALA A 12 -29.13 -8.84 22.09
CA ALA A 12 -29.07 -7.56 21.36
C ALA A 12 -27.84 -6.75 21.75
N PHE A 13 -27.50 -6.69 23.05
CA PHE A 13 -26.33 -5.99 23.54
C PHE A 13 -25.01 -6.62 23.03
N LEU A 14 -24.96 -7.95 22.99
CA LEU A 14 -23.80 -8.69 22.48
C LEU A 14 -23.58 -8.45 20.98
N ASN A 15 -24.66 -8.43 20.18
CA ASN A 15 -24.58 -8.08 18.76
C ASN A 15 -24.15 -6.63 18.54
N LEU A 16 -24.66 -5.69 19.34
CA LEU A 16 -24.23 -4.29 19.28
C LEU A 16 -22.72 -4.15 19.54
N LEU A 17 -22.22 -4.80 20.60
CA LEU A 17 -20.79 -4.83 20.90
C LEU A 17 -19.96 -5.47 19.78
N ALA A 18 -20.45 -6.56 19.19
CA ALA A 18 -19.79 -7.21 18.06
C ALA A 18 -19.70 -6.28 16.84
N VAL A 19 -20.77 -5.56 16.50
CA VAL A 19 -20.79 -4.58 15.40
C VAL A 19 -19.83 -3.42 15.68
N LEU A 20 -19.82 -2.88 16.90
CA LEU A 20 -18.91 -1.80 17.28
C LEU A 20 -17.45 -2.25 17.28
N GLY A 21 -17.16 -3.44 17.80
CA GLY A 21 -15.83 -4.03 17.77
C GLY A 21 -15.35 -4.28 16.34
N PHE A 22 -16.23 -4.79 15.48
CA PHE A 22 -15.93 -5.00 14.06
C PHE A 22 -15.68 -3.66 13.35
N ALA A 23 -16.54 -2.66 13.53
CA ALA A 23 -16.35 -1.33 12.94
C ALA A 23 -15.04 -0.67 13.40
N GLY A 24 -14.71 -0.78 14.69
CA GLY A 24 -13.45 -0.31 15.24
C GLY A 24 -12.24 -1.02 14.62
N TRP A 25 -12.29 -2.35 14.49
CA TRP A 25 -11.22 -3.14 13.87
C TRP A 25 -11.04 -2.80 12.38
N VAL A 26 -12.13 -2.59 11.63
CA VAL A 26 -12.06 -2.20 10.22
C VAL A 26 -11.47 -0.79 10.05
N TYR A 27 -11.78 0.14 10.96
CA TYR A 27 -11.21 1.48 10.96
C TYR A 27 -9.71 1.47 11.29
N THR A 28 -9.28 0.72 12.32
CA THR A 28 -7.87 0.67 12.73
C THR A 28 -6.97 -0.12 11.77
N SER A 29 -7.52 -1.08 11.04
CA SER A 29 -6.78 -1.86 10.03
C SER A 29 -6.59 -1.12 8.69
N GLY A 30 -7.03 0.14 8.57
CA GLY A 30 -6.91 0.94 7.34
C GLY A 30 -7.76 0.42 6.18
N ARG A 31 -8.66 -0.53 6.42
CA ARG A 31 -9.49 -1.15 5.38
C ARG A 31 -10.62 -0.24 4.91
N ILE A 32 -11.05 0.70 5.75
CA ILE A 32 -12.01 1.75 5.42
C ILE A 32 -11.35 3.11 5.62
N ASP A 33 -11.30 3.89 4.55
CA ASP A 33 -10.96 5.32 4.58
C ASP A 33 -12.21 6.13 4.20
N LYS A 34 -12.23 7.42 4.56
CA LYS A 34 -13.28 8.37 4.23
C LYS A 34 -13.60 8.40 2.74
N ALA A 35 -12.59 8.30 1.88
CA ALA A 35 -12.78 8.20 0.42
C ALA A 35 -13.60 6.95 0.04
N ARG A 36 -13.30 5.81 0.67
CA ARG A 36 -13.99 4.54 0.43
C ARG A 36 -15.44 4.55 0.93
N ILE A 37 -15.71 5.23 2.05
CA ILE A 37 -17.08 5.43 2.55
C ILE A 37 -17.89 6.26 1.56
N GLN A 38 -17.31 7.33 1.01
CA GLN A 38 -17.97 8.17 0.01
C GLN A 38 -18.24 7.39 -1.29
N GLU A 39 -17.30 6.55 -1.72
CA GLU A 39 -17.45 5.68 -2.89
C GLU A 39 -18.59 4.66 -2.66
N VAL A 40 -18.60 3.98 -1.52
CA VAL A 40 -19.69 3.05 -1.15
C VAL A 40 -21.03 3.77 -1.06
N GLN A 41 -21.07 4.96 -0.45
CA GLN A 41 -22.28 5.77 -0.39
C GLN A 41 -22.77 6.20 -1.79
N SER A 42 -21.85 6.49 -2.72
CA SER A 42 -22.22 6.78 -4.11
C SER A 42 -22.75 5.54 -4.84
N LEU A 43 -22.23 4.35 -4.51
CA LEU A 43 -22.62 3.09 -5.13
C LEU A 43 -24.00 2.59 -4.67
N PHE A 44 -24.36 2.86 -3.42
CA PHE A 44 -25.67 2.52 -2.84
C PHE A 44 -26.65 3.69 -2.81
N GLY A 45 -26.22 4.90 -3.22
CA GLY A 45 -27.04 6.11 -3.22
C GLY A 45 -28.10 6.09 -4.32
N GLU A 46 -27.81 5.44 -5.45
CA GLU A 46 -28.78 5.21 -6.51
C GLU A 46 -29.67 4.03 -6.16
N THR A 47 -30.98 4.28 -6.05
CA THR A 47 -31.97 3.22 -5.83
C THR A 47 -32.16 2.38 -7.09
N VAL A 48 -32.60 1.12 -6.95
CA VAL A 48 -32.92 0.25 -8.10
C VAL A 48 -33.94 0.90 -9.03
N ALA A 49 -34.92 1.62 -8.46
CA ALA A 49 -35.94 2.33 -9.24
C ALA A 49 -35.35 3.49 -10.07
N GLU A 50 -34.41 4.26 -9.51
CA GLU A 50 -33.72 5.33 -10.24
C GLU A 50 -32.81 4.77 -11.33
N ARG A 51 -32.10 3.66 -11.03
CA ARG A 51 -31.25 2.97 -12.00
C ARG A 51 -32.05 2.45 -13.19
N ASP A 52 -33.18 1.80 -12.94
CA ASP A 52 -34.05 1.26 -14.00
C ASP A 52 -34.65 2.40 -14.85
N GLN A 53 -34.99 3.53 -14.23
CA GLN A 53 -35.44 4.72 -14.95
C GLN A 53 -34.32 5.32 -15.83
N ARG A 54 -33.09 5.44 -15.32
CA ARG A 54 -31.95 5.93 -16.11
C ARG A 54 -31.66 5.00 -17.29
N LEU A 55 -31.59 3.68 -17.04
CA LEU A 55 -31.37 2.69 -18.09
C LEU A 55 -32.48 2.72 -19.14
N ALA A 56 -33.75 2.84 -18.74
CA ALA A 56 -34.86 2.96 -19.68
C ALA A 56 -34.79 4.26 -20.51
N VAL A 57 -34.28 5.36 -19.95
CA VAL A 57 -34.05 6.61 -20.68
C VAL A 57 -32.87 6.48 -21.64
N GLU A 58 -31.76 5.87 -21.19
CA GLU A 58 -30.57 5.61 -22.01
C GLU A 58 -30.86 4.66 -23.17
N GLU A 59 -31.63 3.58 -22.93
CA GLU A 59 -32.06 2.65 -23.96
C GLU A 59 -32.99 3.31 -24.99
N LYS A 60 -33.91 4.17 -24.53
CA LYS A 60 -34.74 4.98 -25.44
C LYS A 60 -33.90 5.96 -26.25
N ALA A 61 -32.96 6.65 -25.62
CA ALA A 61 -32.06 7.57 -26.31
C ALA A 61 -31.15 6.84 -27.31
N ALA A 62 -30.65 5.65 -26.96
CA ALA A 62 -29.86 4.80 -27.85
C ALA A 62 -30.69 4.27 -29.02
N ALA A 63 -31.94 3.86 -28.77
CA ALA A 63 -32.87 3.42 -29.80
C ALA A 63 -33.27 4.57 -30.75
N GLU A 64 -33.53 5.76 -30.22
CA GLU A 64 -33.79 6.98 -31.00
C GLU A 64 -32.56 7.40 -31.82
N ALA A 65 -31.35 7.29 -31.25
CA ALA A 65 -30.11 7.55 -31.97
C ALA A 65 -29.90 6.55 -33.11
N LEU A 66 -30.11 5.25 -32.88
CA LEU A 66 -30.05 4.21 -33.91
C LEU A 66 -31.10 4.45 -35.02
N ALA A 67 -32.35 4.75 -34.64
CA ALA A 67 -33.42 5.05 -35.59
C ALA A 67 -33.13 6.32 -36.42
N SER A 68 -32.42 7.30 -35.84
CA SER A 68 -31.99 8.50 -36.55
C SER A 68 -30.83 8.24 -37.54
N MET A 69 -30.00 7.22 -37.27
CA MET A 69 -28.93 6.76 -38.15
C MET A 69 -29.44 5.86 -39.29
N GLU A 70 -30.60 5.23 -39.11
CA GLU A 70 -31.22 4.32 -40.08
C GLU A 70 -31.97 5.05 -41.21
N LYS A 71 -31.87 6.39 -41.30
CA LYS A 71 -32.34 7.13 -42.47
C LYS A 71 -31.63 6.55 -43.70
N PRO A 72 -32.34 5.91 -44.64
CA PRO A 72 -31.71 5.34 -45.81
C PRO A 72 -31.00 6.48 -46.52
N LEU A 73 -29.67 6.34 -46.65
CA LEU A 73 -28.87 7.26 -47.45
C LEU A 73 -29.58 7.40 -48.79
N PRO A 74 -29.78 8.64 -49.29
CA PRO A 74 -30.44 8.85 -50.57
C PRO A 74 -29.75 7.93 -51.59
N GLU A 75 -30.53 7.06 -52.23
CA GLU A 75 -30.01 6.13 -53.24
C GLU A 75 -29.47 6.97 -54.38
N LEU A 76 -28.17 7.29 -54.31
CA LEU A 76 -27.44 7.82 -55.43
C LEU A 76 -27.53 6.75 -56.50
N ALA A 77 -28.17 7.09 -57.63
CA ALA A 77 -28.32 6.20 -58.77
C ALA A 77 -26.96 6.04 -59.46
N LEU A 78 -26.05 5.32 -58.79
CA LEU A 78 -24.73 4.98 -59.31
C LEU A 78 -24.91 3.99 -60.45
N THR A 79 -24.27 4.28 -61.57
CA THR A 79 -24.11 3.37 -62.69
C THR A 79 -23.35 2.10 -62.26
N ALA A 80 -23.47 1.01 -63.02
CA ALA A 80 -22.84 -0.27 -62.67
C ALA A 80 -21.31 -0.15 -62.50
N ASP A 81 -20.66 0.69 -63.32
CA ASP A 81 -19.22 0.93 -63.25
C ASP A 81 -18.82 1.72 -61.99
N GLU A 82 -19.61 2.72 -61.60
CA GLU A 82 -19.38 3.49 -60.37
C GLU A 82 -19.53 2.62 -59.12
N ARG A 83 -20.51 1.70 -59.09
CA ARG A 83 -20.67 0.75 -57.97
C ARG A 83 -19.45 -0.15 -57.79
N ASN A 84 -18.87 -0.61 -58.91
CA ASN A 84 -17.66 -1.43 -58.86
C ASN A 84 -16.46 -0.63 -58.37
N ARG A 85 -16.29 0.63 -58.80
CA ARG A 85 -15.23 1.51 -58.29
C ARG A 85 -15.37 1.76 -56.78
N VAL A 86 -16.57 2.12 -56.32
CA VAL A 86 -16.84 2.32 -54.88
C VAL A 86 -16.53 1.05 -54.08
N ARG A 87 -16.91 -0.14 -54.57
CA ARG A 87 -16.59 -1.40 -53.89
C ARG A 87 -15.08 -1.65 -53.79
N VAL A 88 -14.33 -1.39 -54.86
CA VAL A 88 -12.87 -1.54 -54.87
C VAL A 88 -12.22 -0.55 -53.91
N GLU A 89 -12.62 0.73 -53.93
CA GLU A 89 -12.12 1.76 -53.02
C GLU A 89 -12.42 1.41 -51.56
N MET A 90 -13.65 0.99 -51.25
CA MET A 90 -14.03 0.53 -49.90
C MET A 90 -13.16 -0.65 -49.45
N THR A 91 -12.91 -1.62 -50.33
CA THR A 91 -12.03 -2.76 -50.02
C THR A 91 -10.60 -2.32 -49.72
N GLN A 92 -10.09 -1.32 -50.44
CA GLN A 92 -8.75 -0.76 -50.20
C GLN A 92 -8.69 0.00 -48.86
N VAL A 93 -9.70 0.82 -48.57
CA VAL A 93 -9.81 1.53 -47.29
C VAL A 93 -9.89 0.53 -46.12
N ASP A 94 -10.67 -0.53 -46.27
CA ASP A 94 -10.78 -1.58 -45.25
C ASP A 94 -9.46 -2.31 -45.03
N ARG A 95 -8.72 -2.62 -46.11
CA ARG A 95 -7.38 -3.21 -45.98
C ARG A 95 -6.43 -2.26 -45.22
N GLN A 96 -6.40 -0.98 -45.57
CA GLN A 96 -5.56 0.01 -44.88
C GLN A 96 -5.94 0.15 -43.39
N ARG A 97 -7.24 0.12 -43.07
CA ARG A 97 -7.73 0.13 -41.69
C ARG A 97 -7.23 -1.10 -40.93
N ARG A 98 -7.36 -2.29 -41.50
CA ARG A 98 -6.87 -3.54 -40.89
C ARG A 98 -5.36 -3.48 -40.64
N GLU A 99 -4.58 -3.06 -41.63
CA GLU A 99 -3.12 -2.93 -41.49
C GLU A 99 -2.70 -1.91 -40.42
N ARG A 100 -3.47 -0.83 -40.23
CA ARG A 100 -3.25 0.11 -39.13
C ARG A 100 -3.58 -0.55 -37.79
N THR A 101 -4.74 -1.19 -37.68
CA THR A 101 -5.17 -1.86 -36.43
C THR A 101 -4.21 -2.98 -36.04
N GLU A 102 -3.70 -3.76 -37.01
CA GLU A 102 -2.71 -4.81 -36.75
C GLU A 102 -1.41 -4.25 -36.19
N ARG A 103 -0.92 -3.12 -36.74
CA ARG A 103 0.25 -2.42 -36.20
C ARG A 103 0.00 -1.90 -34.80
N GLU A 104 -1.14 -1.26 -34.55
CA GLU A 104 -1.52 -0.78 -33.22
C GLU A 104 -1.58 -1.94 -32.20
N ILE A 105 -2.15 -3.10 -32.59
CA ILE A 105 -2.18 -4.30 -31.75
C ILE A 105 -0.76 -4.80 -31.46
N GLN A 106 0.13 -4.80 -32.46
CA GLN A 106 1.51 -5.23 -32.29
C GLN A 106 2.28 -4.29 -31.36
N ASP A 107 2.10 -2.99 -31.51
CA ASP A 107 2.72 -1.97 -30.66
C ASP A 107 2.21 -2.07 -29.21
N LEU A 108 0.90 -2.26 -29.01
CA LEU A 108 0.30 -2.48 -27.69
C LEU A 108 0.81 -3.77 -27.03
N LYS A 109 0.92 -4.86 -27.79
CA LYS A 109 1.51 -6.12 -27.30
C LYS A 109 2.97 -5.90 -26.87
N GLY A 110 3.75 -5.19 -27.68
CA GLY A 110 5.13 -4.85 -27.35
C GLY A 110 5.23 -4.02 -26.07
N SER A 111 4.38 -3.01 -25.91
CA SER A 111 4.30 -2.18 -24.70
C SER A 111 3.93 -3.01 -23.47
N LEU A 112 2.94 -3.89 -23.57
CA LEU A 112 2.50 -4.76 -22.46
C LEU A 112 3.62 -5.72 -22.04
N MET A 113 4.32 -6.34 -22.99
CA MET A 113 5.47 -7.20 -22.69
C MET A 113 6.59 -6.43 -21.97
N ASN A 114 6.86 -5.19 -22.38
CA ASN A 114 7.86 -4.34 -21.71
C ASN A 114 7.43 -3.98 -20.28
N GLN A 115 6.17 -3.61 -20.07
CA GLN A 115 5.62 -3.32 -18.75
C GLN A 115 5.69 -4.55 -17.83
N GLN A 116 5.33 -5.73 -18.34
CA GLN A 116 5.41 -6.98 -17.59
C GLN A 116 6.86 -7.28 -17.17
N ARG A 117 7.82 -7.08 -18.07
CA ARG A 117 9.25 -7.26 -17.76
C ARG A 117 9.72 -6.32 -16.65
N LEU A 118 9.33 -5.05 -16.70
CA LEU A 118 9.65 -4.07 -15.65
C LEU A 118 9.07 -4.49 -14.30
N ILE A 119 7.80 -4.88 -14.27
CA ILE A 119 7.15 -5.37 -13.04
C ILE A 119 7.87 -6.60 -12.47
N ASP A 120 8.32 -7.52 -13.34
CA ASP A 120 9.04 -8.71 -12.90
C ASP A 120 10.47 -8.40 -12.40
N GLU A 121 11.14 -7.40 -12.97
CA GLU A 121 12.41 -6.86 -12.47
C GLU A 121 12.22 -6.20 -11.10
N ASP A 122 11.21 -5.34 -10.94
CA ASP A 122 10.88 -4.67 -9.67
C ASP A 122 10.52 -5.67 -8.58
N ARG A 123 9.74 -6.70 -8.90
CA ARG A 123 9.38 -7.78 -7.96
C ARG A 123 10.60 -8.56 -7.49
N LYS A 124 11.58 -8.79 -8.36
CA LYS A 124 12.83 -9.46 -7.98
C LYS A 124 13.66 -8.57 -7.06
N ALA A 125 13.78 -7.28 -7.37
CA ALA A 125 14.47 -6.31 -6.53
C ALA A 125 13.83 -6.25 -5.12
N LEU A 126 12.51 -6.10 -5.05
CA LEU A 126 11.77 -6.05 -3.79
C LEU A 126 11.96 -7.31 -2.94
N ARG A 127 11.95 -8.51 -3.56
CA ARG A 127 12.20 -9.77 -2.83
C ARG A 127 13.62 -9.83 -2.27
N ALA A 128 14.62 -9.40 -3.05
CA ALA A 128 16.00 -9.35 -2.58
C ALA A 128 16.17 -8.38 -1.40
N GLU A 129 15.49 -7.23 -1.44
CA GLU A 129 15.46 -6.28 -0.33
C GLU A 129 14.78 -6.88 0.91
N GLN A 130 13.65 -7.56 0.75
CA GLN A 130 12.96 -8.26 1.84
C GLN A 130 13.84 -9.33 2.48
N GLU A 131 14.49 -10.17 1.68
CA GLU A 131 15.41 -11.20 2.17
C GLU A 131 16.61 -10.59 2.92
N ALA A 132 17.17 -9.50 2.40
CA ALA A 132 18.26 -8.78 3.08
C ALA A 132 17.81 -8.17 4.41
N PHE A 133 16.60 -7.61 4.45
CA PHE A 133 16.00 -7.05 5.65
C PHE A 133 15.72 -8.13 6.70
N ASP A 134 15.13 -9.25 6.30
CA ASP A 134 14.86 -10.38 7.20
C ASP A 134 16.16 -10.97 7.75
N ALA A 135 17.21 -11.08 6.92
CA ALA A 135 18.52 -11.51 7.36
C ALA A 135 19.14 -10.54 8.38
N MET A 136 18.99 -9.23 8.19
CA MET A 136 19.41 -8.21 9.15
C MET A 136 18.66 -8.34 10.47
N ARG A 137 17.33 -8.51 10.42
CA ARG A 137 16.49 -8.70 11.60
C ARG A 137 16.89 -9.95 12.38
N ALA A 138 17.12 -11.07 11.70
CA ALA A 138 17.58 -12.30 12.33
C ALA A 138 18.94 -12.13 13.02
N ARG A 139 19.88 -11.40 12.40
CA ARG A 139 21.17 -11.06 13.04
C ARG A 139 20.98 -10.23 14.31
N LEU A 140 20.10 -9.23 14.27
CA LEU A 140 19.79 -8.40 15.44
C LEU A 140 19.15 -9.23 16.55
N GLU A 141 18.24 -10.16 16.21
CA GLU A 141 17.62 -11.05 17.20
C GLU A 141 18.65 -11.97 17.86
N ILE A 142 19.63 -12.48 17.11
CA ILE A 142 20.74 -13.27 17.68
C ILE A 142 21.58 -12.42 18.63
N ILE A 143 21.87 -11.17 18.28
CA ILE A 143 22.64 -10.24 19.12
C ILE A 143 21.86 -9.88 20.39
N GLU A 144 20.57 -9.56 20.27
CA GLU A 144 19.72 -9.16 21.39
C GLU A 144 19.33 -10.34 22.30
N GLY A 145 19.09 -11.51 21.72
CA GLY A 145 18.61 -12.71 22.40
C GLY A 145 19.71 -13.51 23.11
N ALA A 146 20.99 -13.19 22.87
CA ALA A 146 22.07 -13.85 23.58
C ALA A 146 22.07 -13.49 25.07
N ASP A 147 22.17 -14.47 25.97
CA ASP A 147 22.29 -14.23 27.43
C ASP A 147 23.42 -13.25 27.79
N GLN A 148 24.45 -13.17 26.95
CA GLN A 148 25.56 -12.23 27.11
C GLN A 148 25.13 -10.77 26.92
N PHE A 149 24.13 -10.51 26.08
CA PHE A 149 23.56 -9.18 25.88
C PHE A 149 22.85 -8.70 27.15
N ALA A 150 21.98 -9.53 27.74
CA ALA A 150 21.28 -9.20 28.99
C ALA A 150 22.26 -8.95 30.15
N LYS A 151 23.30 -9.79 30.27
CA LYS A 151 24.36 -9.60 31.27
C LYS A 151 25.12 -8.29 31.06
N SER A 152 25.54 -8.01 29.83
CA SER A 152 26.26 -6.78 29.49
C SER A 152 25.40 -5.54 29.72
N LEU A 153 24.11 -5.60 29.36
CA LEU A 153 23.14 -4.53 29.60
C LEU A 153 22.95 -4.27 31.10
N SER A 154 22.87 -5.33 31.91
CA SER A 154 22.76 -5.20 33.38
C SER A 154 24.01 -4.55 33.98
N VAL A 155 25.21 -4.95 33.56
CA VAL A 155 26.47 -4.33 33.98
C VAL A 155 26.51 -2.86 33.57
N LEU A 156 26.24 -2.56 32.30
CA LEU A 156 26.23 -1.19 31.78
C LEU A 156 25.22 -0.29 32.49
N SER A 157 24.04 -0.81 32.81
CA SER A 157 23.00 -0.06 33.52
C SER A 157 23.36 0.21 34.99
N GLY A 158 24.26 -0.59 35.57
CA GLY A 158 24.77 -0.41 36.93
C GLY A 158 25.95 0.57 37.04
N LEU A 159 26.61 0.91 35.93
CA LEU A 159 27.72 1.87 35.89
C LEU A 159 27.23 3.31 36.10
N LYS A 160 28.14 4.19 36.52
CA LYS A 160 27.86 5.63 36.54
C LYS A 160 27.70 6.13 35.10
N PRO A 161 26.87 7.17 34.84
CA PRO A 161 26.59 7.64 33.48
C PRO A 161 27.84 7.94 32.64
N LYS A 162 28.87 8.55 33.24
CA LYS A 162 30.13 8.88 32.56
C LYS A 162 30.93 7.63 32.18
N ASP A 163 31.01 6.65 33.07
CA ASP A 163 31.73 5.39 32.82
C ASP A 163 31.00 4.53 31.77
N ALA A 164 29.67 4.50 31.83
CA ALA A 164 28.83 3.84 30.84
C ALA A 164 28.98 4.47 29.44
N MET A 165 29.00 5.80 29.35
CA MET A 165 29.26 6.52 28.10
C MET A 165 30.65 6.17 27.54
N SER A 166 31.70 6.16 28.37
CA SER A 166 33.05 5.79 27.93
C SER A 166 33.13 4.34 27.42
N ALA A 167 32.45 3.40 28.09
CA ALA A 167 32.36 2.02 27.62
C ALA A 167 31.63 1.91 26.27
N LEU A 168 30.54 2.66 26.08
CA LEU A 168 29.83 2.72 24.80
C LEU A 168 30.68 3.40 23.71
N GLN A 169 31.48 4.41 24.03
CA GLN A 169 32.38 5.08 23.09
C GLN A 169 33.43 4.12 22.53
N VAL A 170 33.94 3.20 23.34
CA VAL A 170 34.86 2.15 22.86
C VAL A 170 34.18 1.29 21.80
N LEU A 171 32.92 0.88 22.01
CA LEU A 171 32.16 0.11 21.03
C LEU A 171 31.89 0.90 19.74
N LEU A 172 31.60 2.20 19.84
CA LEU A 172 31.46 3.08 18.66
C LEU A 172 32.77 3.18 17.87
N ASN A 173 33.90 3.31 18.57
CA ASN A 173 35.22 3.35 17.93
C ASN A 173 35.59 2.03 17.24
N GLU A 174 35.01 0.90 17.69
CA GLU A 174 35.12 -0.41 17.03
C GLU A 174 34.13 -0.61 15.87
N GLY A 175 33.30 0.40 15.56
CA GLY A 175 32.27 0.33 14.51
C GLY A 175 31.05 -0.51 14.90
N LYS A 176 30.79 -0.70 16.20
CA LYS A 176 29.66 -1.48 16.73
C LYS A 176 28.45 -0.60 17.06
N ASP A 177 28.13 0.33 16.18
CA ASP A 177 27.08 1.34 16.38
C ASP A 177 25.71 0.70 16.65
N GLU A 178 25.36 -0.35 15.89
CA GLU A 178 24.12 -1.09 16.06
C GLU A 178 23.99 -1.71 17.46
N GLN A 179 25.10 -2.19 18.02
CA GLN A 179 25.11 -2.80 19.35
C GLN A 179 24.91 -1.73 20.44
N VAL A 180 25.52 -0.55 20.28
CA VAL A 180 25.32 0.60 21.18
C VAL A 180 23.87 1.06 21.18
N VAL A 181 23.28 1.25 19.99
CA VAL A 181 21.86 1.60 19.86
C VAL A 181 20.97 0.51 20.50
N SER A 182 21.33 -0.77 20.35
CA SER A 182 20.60 -1.88 20.96
C SER A 182 20.60 -1.78 22.49
N TYR A 183 21.77 -1.57 23.10
CA TYR A 183 21.88 -1.39 24.54
C TYR A 183 21.05 -0.18 25.00
N LEU A 184 21.23 0.98 24.38
CA LEU A 184 20.51 2.20 24.75
C LEU A 184 18.98 2.02 24.61
N SER A 185 18.51 1.33 23.58
CA SER A 185 17.07 1.11 23.36
C SER A 185 16.42 0.24 24.45
N LYS A 186 17.16 -0.75 24.98
CA LYS A 186 16.68 -1.68 26.02
C LYS A 186 16.94 -1.17 27.45
N MET A 187 17.75 -0.13 27.62
CA MET A 187 17.95 0.53 28.91
C MET A 187 16.68 1.23 29.39
N ASP A 188 16.56 1.34 30.72
CA ASP A 188 15.57 2.21 31.36
C ASP A 188 15.73 3.66 30.89
N GLU A 189 14.61 4.33 30.65
CA GLU A 189 14.57 5.69 30.09
C GLU A 189 15.37 6.70 30.93
N ARG A 190 15.33 6.56 32.26
CA ARG A 190 16.04 7.47 33.17
C ARG A 190 17.55 7.27 33.11
N VAL A 191 18.01 6.03 32.97
CA VAL A 191 19.45 5.72 32.83
C VAL A 191 19.95 6.20 31.47
N ARG A 192 19.22 5.87 30.40
CA ARG A 192 19.52 6.32 29.03
C ARG A 192 19.65 7.83 28.94
N THR A 193 18.70 8.58 29.50
CA THR A 193 18.71 10.06 29.46
C THR A 193 19.97 10.65 30.13
N LYS A 194 20.40 10.07 31.25
CA LYS A 194 21.64 10.51 31.94
C LYS A 194 22.89 10.22 31.11
N ILE A 195 22.95 9.07 30.45
CA ILE A 195 24.07 8.70 29.57
C ILE A 195 24.11 9.64 28.36
N PHE A 196 22.96 9.93 27.72
CA PHE A 196 22.88 10.90 26.64
C PHE A 196 23.32 12.30 27.05
N ALA A 197 22.98 12.73 28.27
CA ALA A 197 23.45 14.02 28.78
C ALA A 197 24.97 14.08 28.93
N GLU A 198 25.67 12.96 29.15
CA GLU A 198 27.14 12.92 29.11
C GLU A 198 27.66 12.94 27.67
N PHE A 199 27.04 12.21 26.74
CA PHE A 199 27.39 12.28 25.31
C PHE A 199 27.28 13.71 24.75
N VAL A 200 26.19 14.43 25.03
CA VAL A 200 26.00 15.81 24.56
C VAL A 200 27.09 16.77 25.07
N LYS A 201 27.67 16.51 26.25
CA LYS A 201 28.75 17.34 26.79
C LYS A 201 30.09 17.09 26.09
N GLU A 202 30.31 15.86 25.61
CA GLU A 202 31.58 15.45 25.01
C GLU A 202 31.57 15.60 23.48
N ASP A 203 30.50 15.17 22.82
CA ASP A 203 30.26 15.30 21.38
C ASP A 203 28.75 15.42 21.07
N GLU A 204 28.30 16.65 20.81
CA GLU A 204 26.91 16.97 20.49
C GLU A 204 26.44 16.31 19.18
N GLN A 205 27.31 16.19 18.18
CA GLN A 205 26.95 15.67 16.87
C GLN A 205 26.78 14.14 16.92
N LEU A 206 27.66 13.45 17.64
CA LEU A 206 27.53 12.02 17.90
C LEU A 206 26.22 11.73 18.66
N ALA A 207 25.91 12.53 19.68
CA ALA A 207 24.66 12.37 20.45
C ALA A 207 23.41 12.53 19.57
N ALA A 208 23.41 13.52 18.67
CA ALA A 208 22.31 13.71 17.72
C ALA A 208 22.15 12.52 16.76
N ASN A 209 23.25 11.98 16.24
CA ASN A 209 23.23 10.80 15.35
C ASN A 209 22.69 9.55 16.07
N LEU A 210 23.06 9.35 17.34
CA LEU A 210 22.54 8.24 18.15
C LEU A 210 21.05 8.38 18.47
N LEU A 211 20.58 9.60 18.74
CA LEU A 211 19.14 9.87 18.93
C LEU A 211 18.34 9.59 17.66
N GLU A 212 18.85 10.02 16.50
CA GLU A 212 18.20 9.76 15.22
C GLU A 212 18.17 8.26 14.90
N SER A 213 19.25 7.55 15.20
CA SER A 213 19.33 6.08 15.06
C SER A 213 18.34 5.35 15.97
N LEU A 214 18.12 5.83 17.20
CA LEU A 214 17.09 5.31 18.11
C LEU A 214 15.68 5.58 17.58
N ARG A 215 15.44 6.76 17.00
CA ARG A 215 14.14 7.15 16.42
C ARG A 215 13.79 6.29 15.22
N THR A 216 14.72 6.11 14.28
CA THR A 216 14.50 5.35 13.04
C THR A 216 14.34 3.85 13.31
N ARG A 217 15.02 3.31 14.33
CA ARG A 217 14.87 1.91 14.75
C ARG A 217 13.43 1.54 15.14
N GLY A 218 12.70 2.46 15.78
CA GLY A 218 11.29 2.24 16.14
C GLY A 218 10.34 2.30 14.95
N LEU A 219 10.72 3.00 13.87
CA LEU A 219 9.88 3.20 12.68
C LEU A 219 10.06 2.08 11.64
N ALA A 220 11.27 1.50 11.51
CA ALA A 220 11.56 0.44 10.54
C ALA A 220 10.81 -0.88 10.83
N ALA A 221 10.23 -1.06 12.02
CA ALA A 221 9.47 -2.25 12.39
C ALA A 221 7.99 -2.19 11.99
N ALA A 222 7.48 -1.04 11.51
CA ALA A 222 6.12 -0.94 11.00
C ALA A 222 6.09 -1.42 9.53
N PRO A 223 5.46 -2.57 9.21
CA PRO A 223 5.30 -2.97 7.81
C PRO A 223 4.51 -1.90 7.06
N PRO A 224 4.83 -1.60 5.79
CA PRO A 224 3.96 -0.80 4.94
C PRO A 224 2.59 -1.50 4.90
N GLY A 225 1.57 -0.82 5.41
CA GLY A 225 0.19 -1.28 5.42
C GLY A 225 -0.43 -1.33 4.03
#